data_AF-A0A7T4R270-F1
#
_entry.id   AF-A0A7T4R270-F1
#
_cell.length_a   1.000
_cell.length_b   1.000
_cell.length_c   1.000
_cell.angle_alpha   90.00
_cell.angle_beta   90.00
_cell.angle_gamma   90.00
#
_symmetry.space_group_name_H-M   'P 1'
#
loop_
_entity.id
_entity.type
_entity.pdbx_description
1 polymer ?
#
loop_
_entity_poly.entity_id
_entity_poly.type
_entity_poly.pdbx_seq_one_letter_code
_entity_poly.pdbx_strand_id
1 'polypeptide(L)'
;MIKRILLAATMMVLGLSLSAQAEDVDKKPGPYEVVAGTTEELVKEIEAAREYYDEDPERFNQRVREMLDEVVDFQSFARGVMGRYGSRAYYQSLQSEEAKARFRDRVIRFTESFKDGLINTYAKGLLAFNGNRIEVLPLAEDADLSGSVGVRQHIYGDRPKPYEVVYTLRKDSNGEWKLRNVIIEGLNLGRIYQNQFNAAVRTHDGDIDKVIDNWTVAPQEVMEQQAEG
;
A
#
# COMPACT_ATOMS: atom_id res chain seq x y z
N MET A 1 -44.32 73.49 -29.33
CA MET A 1 -43.91 72.12 -28.94
C MET A 1 -42.95 72.29 -27.75
N ILE A 2 -43.34 72.26 -26.46
CA ILE A 2 -43.70 71.10 -25.60
C ILE A 2 -42.64 69.99 -25.77
N LYS A 3 -41.82 69.50 -24.82
CA LYS A 3 -41.67 69.54 -23.33
C LYS A 3 -40.22 69.07 -23.02
N ARG A 4 -39.49 69.73 -22.11
CA ARG A 4 -39.13 69.30 -20.73
C ARG A 4 -38.28 68.01 -20.59
N ILE A 5 -36.99 68.22 -20.29
CA ILE A 5 -36.19 67.67 -19.18
C ILE A 5 -36.79 66.43 -18.49
N LEU A 6 -36.07 65.30 -18.52
CA LEU A 6 -36.19 64.26 -17.50
C LEU A 6 -34.85 63.53 -17.27
N LEU A 7 -34.33 63.78 -16.06
CA LEU A 7 -33.76 62.82 -15.11
C LEU A 7 -32.52 62.01 -15.53
N ALA A 8 -31.37 62.50 -15.06
CA ALA A 8 -30.21 61.66 -14.74
C ALA A 8 -30.56 60.75 -13.55
N ALA A 9 -30.81 59.47 -13.81
CA ALA A 9 -30.82 58.42 -12.80
C ALA A 9 -29.42 57.83 -12.70
N THR A 10 -28.67 58.24 -11.69
CA THR A 10 -27.38 57.66 -11.31
C THR A 10 -27.63 56.22 -10.84
N MET A 11 -27.39 55.26 -11.73
CA MET A 11 -27.50 53.83 -11.44
C MET A 11 -26.29 53.42 -10.59
N MET A 12 -26.51 53.32 -9.28
CA MET A 12 -25.55 52.75 -8.33
C MET A 12 -25.48 51.24 -8.57
N VAL A 13 -24.48 50.79 -9.33
CA VAL A 13 -24.16 49.38 -9.50
C VAL A 13 -23.54 48.90 -8.18
N LEU A 14 -24.35 48.24 -7.36
CA LEU A 14 -23.90 47.46 -6.22
C LEU A 14 -23.05 46.30 -6.77
N GLY A 15 -21.74 46.36 -6.55
CA GLY A 15 -20.83 45.26 -6.81
C GLY A 15 -21.16 44.07 -5.91
N LEU A 16 -21.81 43.07 -6.47
CA LEU A 16 -21.87 41.72 -5.91
C LEU A 16 -20.49 41.09 -6.11
N SER A 17 -19.62 41.24 -5.12
CA SER A 17 -18.42 40.41 -4.99
C SER A 17 -18.87 38.98 -4.68
N LEU A 18 -18.98 38.15 -5.72
CA LEU A 18 -19.03 36.69 -5.56
C LEU A 18 -17.65 36.25 -5.08
N SER A 19 -17.47 36.15 -3.77
CA SER A 19 -16.37 35.37 -3.21
C SER A 19 -16.64 33.91 -3.53
N ALA A 20 -16.02 33.41 -4.61
CA ALA A 20 -15.94 31.98 -4.87
C ALA A 20 -15.08 31.36 -3.76
N GLN A 21 -15.73 30.87 -2.70
CA GLN A 21 -15.13 29.89 -1.80
C GLN A 21 -14.87 28.67 -2.67
N ALA A 22 -13.60 28.38 -2.96
CA ALA A 22 -13.23 27.08 -3.49
C ALA A 22 -13.61 26.06 -2.42
N GLU A 23 -14.63 25.24 -2.69
CA GLU A 23 -14.87 24.04 -1.92
C GLU A 23 -13.71 23.08 -2.21
N ASP A 24 -12.69 23.10 -1.34
CA ASP A 24 -11.80 21.96 -1.16
C ASP A 24 -12.66 20.81 -0.60
N VAL A 25 -13.43 20.18 -1.49
CA VAL A 25 -14.08 18.91 -1.21
C VAL A 25 -12.96 17.90 -1.10
N ASP A 26 -12.52 17.67 0.14
CA ASP A 26 -11.70 16.59 0.67
C ASP A 26 -11.40 15.48 -0.35
N LYS A 27 -10.52 15.79 -1.31
CA LYS A 27 -10.30 14.94 -2.48
C LYS A 27 -9.34 13.86 -2.00
N LYS A 28 -9.90 12.69 -1.71
CA LYS A 28 -9.11 11.51 -1.32
C LYS A 28 -7.91 11.34 -2.27
N PRO A 29 -6.70 11.10 -1.74
CA PRO A 29 -5.50 10.94 -2.56
C PRO A 29 -5.72 9.91 -3.67
N GLY A 30 -5.23 10.20 -4.88
CA GLY A 30 -5.18 9.22 -5.95
C GLY A 30 -4.08 8.18 -5.72
N PRO A 31 -3.99 7.15 -6.58
CA PRO A 31 -3.04 6.05 -6.37
C PRO A 31 -1.58 6.52 -6.46
N TYR A 32 -1.28 7.50 -7.32
CA TYR A 32 0.03 8.13 -7.37
C TYR A 32 0.34 8.87 -6.07
N GLU A 33 -0.59 9.70 -5.59
CA GLU A 33 -0.43 10.51 -4.39
C GLU A 33 -0.26 9.65 -3.13
N VAL A 34 -0.96 8.51 -3.05
CA VAL A 34 -0.75 7.53 -1.96
C VAL A 34 0.70 7.05 -1.94
N VAL A 35 1.22 6.57 -3.07
CA VAL A 35 2.60 6.04 -3.12
C VAL A 35 3.63 7.14 -2.90
N ALA A 36 3.47 8.29 -3.55
CA ALA A 36 4.38 9.43 -3.43
C ALA A 36 4.42 9.98 -1.99
N GLY A 37 3.26 10.19 -1.37
CA GLY A 37 3.15 10.69 -0.01
C GLY A 37 3.76 9.74 1.02
N THR A 38 3.43 8.44 0.95
CA THR A 38 4.02 7.44 1.86
C THR A 38 5.53 7.32 1.65
N THR A 39 6.02 7.41 0.41
CA THR A 39 7.45 7.37 0.12
C THR A 39 8.18 8.57 0.74
N GLU A 40 7.60 9.77 0.63
CA GLU A 40 8.17 10.98 1.24
C GLU A 40 8.21 10.87 2.77
N GLU A 41 7.14 10.39 3.40
CA GLU A 41 7.08 10.20 4.84
C GLU A 41 8.07 9.13 5.32
N LEU A 42 8.18 8.01 4.60
CA LEU A 42 9.11 6.95 4.92
C LEU A 42 10.57 7.43 4.84
N VAL A 43 10.93 8.24 3.83
CA VAL A 43 12.27 8.82 3.72
C VAL A 43 12.59 9.70 4.93
N LYS A 44 11.66 10.55 5.36
CA LYS A 44 11.85 11.39 6.56
C LYS A 44 12.04 10.56 7.82
N GLU A 45 11.28 9.48 7.97
CA GLU A 45 11.43 8.58 9.12
C GLU A 45 12.74 7.79 9.07
N ILE A 46 13.19 7.36 7.89
CA ILE A 46 14.53 6.75 7.72
C ILE A 46 15.62 7.72 8.16
N GLU A 47 15.53 9.00 7.76
CA GLU A 47 16.52 10.02 8.15
C GLU A 47 16.55 10.24 9.66
N ALA A 48 15.38 10.36 10.30
CA ALA A 48 15.27 10.51 11.75
C ALA A 48 15.77 9.26 12.51
N ALA A 49 15.48 8.07 11.99
CA ALA A 49 15.86 6.80 12.60
C ALA A 49 17.37 6.59 12.69
N ARG A 50 18.17 7.25 11.85
CA ARG A 50 19.64 7.17 11.90
C ARG A 50 20.21 7.55 13.26
N GLU A 51 19.53 8.40 14.02
CA GLU A 51 19.99 8.86 15.33
C GLU A 51 19.68 7.87 16.46
N TYR A 52 18.65 7.03 16.31
CA TYR A 52 18.10 6.24 17.42
C TYR A 52 18.00 4.73 17.14
N TYR A 53 18.12 4.28 15.88
CA TYR A 53 17.81 2.89 15.51
C TYR A 53 18.71 1.85 16.18
N ASP A 54 19.98 2.16 16.41
CA ASP A 54 20.91 1.24 17.06
C ASP A 54 20.54 1.00 18.55
N GLU A 55 19.81 1.94 19.16
CA GLU A 55 19.36 1.86 20.55
C GLU A 55 17.91 1.34 20.67
N ASP A 56 17.03 1.78 19.77
CA ASP A 56 15.60 1.46 19.76
C ASP A 56 15.10 1.16 18.33
N PRO A 57 15.41 -0.03 17.79
CA PRO A 57 14.95 -0.42 16.46
C PRO A 57 13.44 -0.66 16.40
N GLU A 58 12.82 -0.98 17.54
CA GLU A 58 11.38 -1.24 17.60
C GLU A 58 10.57 0.03 17.38
N ARG A 59 11.07 1.18 17.87
CA ARG A 59 10.47 2.47 17.55
C ARG A 59 10.37 2.69 16.04
N PHE A 60 11.44 2.45 15.28
CA PHE A 60 11.39 2.61 13.82
C PHE A 60 10.43 1.60 13.17
N ASN A 61 10.49 0.33 13.58
CA ASN A 61 9.60 -0.71 13.06
C ASN A 61 8.12 -0.37 13.31
N GLN A 62 7.79 0.19 14.48
CA GLN A 62 6.44 0.61 14.83
C GLN A 62 5.98 1.78 13.96
N ARG A 63 6.84 2.77 13.68
CA ARG A 63 6.54 3.89 12.78
C ARG A 63 6.26 3.40 11.36
N VAL A 64 7.08 2.48 10.85
CA VAL A 64 6.85 1.83 9.55
C VAL A 64 5.52 1.05 9.55
N ARG A 65 5.20 0.34 10.65
CA ARG A 65 3.93 -0.39 10.78
C ARG A 65 2.73 0.55 10.69
N GLU A 66 2.76 1.67 11.40
CA GLU A 66 1.71 2.70 11.39
C GLU A 66 1.49 3.26 9.99
N MET A 67 2.55 3.69 9.30
CA MET A 67 2.43 4.22 7.93
C MET A 67 1.84 3.20 6.96
N LEU A 68 2.27 1.93 7.06
CA LEU A 68 1.78 0.89 6.16
C LEU A 68 0.33 0.50 6.47
N ASP A 69 -0.11 0.54 7.73
CA ASP A 69 -1.49 0.25 8.11
C ASP A 69 -2.49 1.24 7.47
N GLU A 70 -2.05 2.48 7.16
CA GLU A 70 -2.89 3.47 6.49
C GLU A 70 -3.09 3.19 4.99
N VAL A 71 -2.09 2.61 4.32
CA VAL A 71 -2.06 2.48 2.87
C VAL A 71 -2.15 1.05 2.35
N VAL A 72 -1.97 0.04 3.21
CA VAL A 72 -2.03 -1.38 2.85
C VAL A 72 -3.26 -2.02 3.48
N ASP A 73 -4.08 -2.69 2.67
CA ASP A 73 -5.10 -3.61 3.20
C ASP A 73 -4.46 -4.98 3.46
N PHE A 74 -3.80 -5.07 4.62
CA PHE A 74 -3.02 -6.24 5.01
C PHE A 74 -3.86 -7.52 5.08
N GLN A 75 -5.12 -7.45 5.53
CA GLN A 75 -5.97 -8.64 5.59
C GLN A 75 -6.22 -9.22 4.20
N SER A 76 -6.52 -8.36 3.23
CA SER A 76 -6.73 -8.83 1.86
C SER A 76 -5.43 -9.29 1.21
N PHE A 77 -4.31 -8.63 1.51
CA PHE A 77 -3.01 -9.07 1.03
C PHE A 77 -2.64 -10.46 1.58
N ALA A 78 -2.82 -10.66 2.89
CA ALA A 78 -2.65 -11.93 3.56
C ALA A 78 -3.55 -13.03 2.98
N ARG A 79 -4.83 -12.73 2.69
CA ARG A 79 -5.72 -13.67 1.98
C ARG A 79 -5.22 -14.01 0.57
N GLY A 80 -4.61 -13.05 -0.12
CA GLY A 80 -3.96 -13.25 -1.41
C GLY A 80 -2.80 -14.26 -1.29
N VAL A 81 -1.95 -14.08 -0.29
CA VAL A 81 -0.85 -15.00 0.04
C VAL A 81 -1.37 -16.38 0.44
N MET A 82 -2.42 -16.48 1.24
CA MET A 82 -3.05 -17.77 1.58
C MET A 82 -3.67 -18.47 0.34
N GLY A 83 -3.82 -17.76 -0.78
CA GLY A 83 -4.29 -18.30 -2.05
C GLY A 83 -5.66 -18.96 -1.93
N ARG A 84 -5.76 -20.24 -2.35
CA ARG A 84 -7.03 -20.98 -2.26
C ARG A 84 -7.57 -21.03 -0.84
N TYR A 85 -6.70 -21.08 0.17
CA TYR A 85 -7.07 -21.19 1.59
C TYR A 85 -7.54 -19.89 2.21
N GLY A 86 -7.21 -18.74 1.61
CA GLY A 86 -7.75 -17.42 1.98
C GLY A 86 -8.93 -16.97 1.11
N SER A 87 -9.30 -17.76 0.09
CA SER A 87 -10.28 -17.37 -0.92
C SER A 87 -11.70 -17.30 -0.38
N ARG A 88 -12.55 -16.50 -1.05
CA ARG A 88 -14.00 -16.47 -0.79
C ARG A 88 -14.65 -17.84 -1.01
N ALA A 89 -14.22 -18.56 -2.04
CA ALA A 89 -14.74 -19.90 -2.34
C ALA A 89 -14.47 -20.89 -1.20
N TYR A 90 -13.25 -20.89 -0.64
CA TYR A 90 -12.92 -21.73 0.51
C TYR A 90 -13.79 -21.37 1.71
N TYR A 91 -13.93 -20.08 2.04
CA TYR A 91 -14.82 -19.64 3.12
C TYR A 91 -16.27 -20.13 2.92
N GLN A 92 -16.81 -20.01 1.70
CA GLN A 92 -18.17 -20.43 1.38
C GLN A 92 -18.36 -21.95 1.40
N SER A 93 -17.29 -22.74 1.22
CA SER A 93 -17.35 -24.20 1.32
C SER A 93 -17.47 -24.73 2.75
N LEU A 94 -17.20 -23.89 3.76
CA LEU A 94 -17.26 -24.27 5.17
C LEU A 94 -18.72 -24.37 5.64
N GLN A 95 -19.07 -25.54 6.18
CA GLN A 95 -20.46 -25.88 6.50
C GLN A 95 -20.91 -25.41 7.89
N SER A 96 -19.98 -25.24 8.84
CA SER A 96 -20.30 -24.85 10.21
C SER A 96 -19.81 -23.43 10.54
N GLU A 97 -20.51 -22.76 11.46
CA GLU A 97 -20.11 -21.42 11.90
C GLU A 97 -18.80 -21.45 12.68
N GLU A 98 -18.50 -22.55 13.38
CA GLU A 98 -17.21 -22.76 14.04
C GLU A 98 -16.07 -22.84 13.02
N ALA A 99 -16.29 -23.53 11.90
CA ALA A 99 -15.30 -23.62 10.83
C ALA A 99 -15.05 -22.25 10.19
N LYS A 100 -16.10 -21.46 9.95
CA LYS A 100 -15.99 -20.08 9.45
C LYS A 100 -15.32 -19.15 10.47
N ALA A 101 -15.58 -19.33 11.76
CA ALA A 101 -14.89 -18.60 12.83
C ALA A 101 -13.40 -18.91 12.84
N ARG A 102 -13.02 -20.20 12.76
CA ARG A 102 -11.61 -20.61 12.62
C ARG A 102 -10.95 -20.04 11.37
N PHE A 103 -11.65 -19.96 10.25
CA PHE A 103 -11.11 -19.29 9.06
C PHE A 103 -10.80 -17.82 9.33
N ARG A 104 -11.72 -17.08 9.95
CA ARG A 104 -11.50 -15.65 10.25
C ARG A 104 -10.33 -15.45 11.21
N ASP A 105 -10.26 -16.27 12.25
CA ASP A 105 -9.14 -16.30 13.19
C ASP A 105 -7.79 -16.56 12.49
N ARG A 106 -7.72 -17.58 11.64
CA ARG A 106 -6.53 -17.89 10.84
C ARG A 106 -6.10 -16.71 9.98
N VAL A 107 -7.04 -16.04 9.30
CA VAL A 107 -6.72 -14.87 8.49
C VAL A 107 -6.15 -13.75 9.35
N ILE A 108 -6.72 -13.48 10.53
CA ILE A 108 -6.24 -12.44 11.45
C ILE A 108 -4.82 -12.77 11.94
N ARG A 109 -4.62 -13.95 12.53
CA ARG A 109 -3.29 -14.38 13.04
C ARG A 109 -2.23 -14.39 11.94
N PHE A 110 -2.59 -14.88 10.75
CA PHE A 110 -1.68 -14.87 9.62
C PHE A 110 -1.36 -13.45 9.15
N THR A 111 -2.34 -12.55 9.13
CA THR A 111 -2.13 -11.15 8.76
C THR A 111 -1.13 -10.48 9.70
N GLU A 112 -1.29 -10.66 11.01
CA GLU A 112 -0.38 -10.13 12.03
C GLU A 112 1.04 -10.70 11.84
N SER A 113 1.17 -12.03 11.83
CA SER A 113 2.47 -12.71 11.69
C SER A 113 3.18 -12.34 10.37
N PHE A 114 2.42 -12.21 9.27
CA PHE A 114 2.96 -11.85 7.97
C PHE A 114 3.39 -10.39 7.90
N LYS A 115 2.56 -9.46 8.42
CA LYS A 115 2.92 -8.03 8.52
C LYS A 115 4.19 -7.86 9.33
N ASP A 116 4.24 -8.48 10.50
CA ASP A 116 5.36 -8.39 11.41
C ASP A 116 6.63 -8.99 10.79
N GLY A 117 6.49 -10.15 10.14
CA GLY A 117 7.58 -10.77 9.40
C GLY A 117 8.12 -9.87 8.28
N LEU A 118 7.26 -9.23 7.49
CA LEU A 118 7.69 -8.31 6.43
C LEU A 118 8.48 -7.13 7.01
N ILE A 119 7.94 -6.46 8.02
CA ILE A 119 8.57 -5.27 8.61
C ILE A 119 9.90 -5.67 9.25
N ASN A 120 9.93 -6.71 10.08
CA ASN A 120 11.15 -7.12 10.77
C ASN A 120 12.25 -7.60 9.79
N THR A 121 11.87 -8.21 8.67
CA THR A 121 12.83 -8.70 7.66
C THR A 121 13.41 -7.56 6.83
N TYR A 122 12.59 -6.55 6.48
CA TYR A 122 12.98 -5.57 5.47
C TYR A 122 13.20 -4.14 6.00
N ALA A 123 12.70 -3.79 7.19
CA ALA A 123 12.85 -2.44 7.75
C ALA A 123 14.32 -2.03 7.89
N LYS A 124 15.19 -2.93 8.35
CA LYS A 124 16.63 -2.66 8.42
C LYS A 124 17.23 -2.34 7.05
N GLY A 125 16.74 -2.98 5.98
CA GLY A 125 17.18 -2.70 4.61
C GLY A 125 16.84 -1.27 4.18
N LEU A 126 15.76 -0.69 4.70
CA LEU A 126 15.39 0.71 4.42
C LEU A 126 16.42 1.70 4.97
N LEU A 127 17.12 1.39 6.07
CA LEU A 127 18.15 2.27 6.64
C LEU A 127 19.43 2.32 5.81
N ALA A 128 19.65 1.32 4.95
CA ALA A 128 20.71 1.34 3.96
C ALA A 128 20.49 2.44 2.90
N PHE A 129 19.28 3.01 2.81
CA PHE A 129 19.00 4.16 1.96
C PHE A 129 19.78 5.40 2.40
N ASN A 130 20.86 5.72 1.70
CA ASN A 130 21.82 6.76 2.03
C ASN A 130 21.56 8.11 1.31
N GLY A 131 20.29 8.46 1.06
CA GLY A 131 19.92 9.69 0.36
C GLY A 131 19.93 9.56 -1.17
N ASN A 132 19.93 8.33 -1.67
CA ASN A 132 19.74 8.04 -3.08
C ASN A 132 18.47 8.70 -3.63
N ARG A 133 18.46 9.12 -4.90
CA ARG A 133 17.24 9.67 -5.49
C ARG A 133 16.15 8.58 -5.53
N ILE A 134 14.94 8.91 -5.07
CA ILE A 134 13.72 8.12 -5.28
C ILE A 134 12.77 8.93 -6.15
N GLU A 135 12.15 8.30 -7.14
CA GLU A 135 11.22 8.93 -8.05
C GLU A 135 10.00 8.06 -8.25
N VAL A 136 8.84 8.51 -7.79
CA VAL A 136 7.55 7.92 -8.14
C VAL A 136 7.15 8.51 -9.50
N LEU A 137 6.88 7.64 -10.47
CA LEU A 137 6.54 8.07 -11.82
C LEU A 137 5.06 8.43 -11.92
N PRO A 138 4.70 9.51 -12.63
CA PRO A 138 3.31 9.85 -12.86
C PRO A 138 2.61 8.75 -13.66
N LEU A 139 1.31 8.61 -13.43
CA LEU A 139 0.47 7.78 -14.28
C LEU A 139 0.29 8.41 -15.66
N ALA A 140 -0.02 7.59 -16.65
CA ALA A 140 -0.47 8.09 -17.95
C ALA A 140 -1.75 8.92 -17.78
N GLU A 141 -1.90 9.98 -18.58
CA GLU A 141 -3.06 10.88 -18.50
C GLU A 141 -4.39 10.15 -18.75
N ASP A 142 -4.37 9.07 -19.53
CA ASP A 142 -5.50 8.22 -19.88
C ASP A 142 -5.60 6.93 -19.05
N ALA A 143 -4.89 6.84 -17.92
CA ALA A 143 -4.90 5.65 -17.08
C ALA A 143 -6.31 5.29 -16.57
N ASP A 144 -6.70 4.02 -16.74
CA ASP A 144 -7.98 3.51 -16.21
C ASP A 144 -7.92 3.35 -14.68
N LEU A 145 -8.67 4.19 -13.97
CA LEU A 145 -8.76 4.22 -12.50
C LEU A 145 -10.00 3.46 -11.95
N SER A 146 -10.71 2.69 -12.79
CA SER A 146 -11.87 1.89 -12.39
C SER A 146 -11.48 0.58 -11.71
N GLY A 147 -10.27 0.07 -12.00
CA GLY A 147 -9.78 -1.22 -11.57
C GLY A 147 -8.56 -1.16 -10.65
N SER A 148 -7.61 -2.06 -10.90
CA SER A 148 -6.31 -2.06 -10.22
C SER A 148 -5.33 -1.20 -11.03
N VAL A 149 -4.55 -0.38 -10.34
CA VAL A 149 -3.63 0.59 -10.96
C VAL A 149 -2.21 0.27 -10.54
N GLY A 150 -1.29 0.25 -11.52
CA GLY A 150 0.13 0.09 -11.27
C GLY A 150 0.81 1.46 -11.14
N VAL A 151 1.43 1.74 -10.00
CA VAL A 151 2.27 2.91 -9.79
C VAL A 151 3.73 2.46 -9.76
N ARG A 152 4.57 3.09 -10.57
CA ARG A 152 5.99 2.74 -10.71
C ARG A 152 6.85 3.70 -9.89
N GLN A 153 7.85 3.17 -9.23
CA GLN A 153 8.87 3.90 -8.51
C GLN A 153 10.25 3.45 -8.96
N HIS A 154 11.15 4.41 -9.12
CA HIS A 154 12.56 4.21 -9.39
C HIS A 154 13.39 4.61 -8.16
N ILE A 155 14.26 3.70 -7.72
CA ILE A 155 15.25 3.95 -6.67
C ILE A 155 16.62 3.94 -7.33
N TYR A 156 17.24 5.11 -7.43
CA TYR A 156 18.55 5.26 -8.03
C TYR A 156 19.64 4.85 -7.02
N GLY A 157 20.85 4.56 -7.49
CA GLY A 157 21.98 4.20 -6.64
C GLY A 157 23.24 4.15 -7.49
N ASP A 158 24.23 3.36 -7.09
CA ASP A 158 25.52 3.30 -7.79
C ASP A 158 25.45 2.55 -9.13
N ARG A 159 24.40 1.75 -9.37
CA ARG A 159 24.24 0.99 -10.61
C ARG A 159 23.71 1.87 -11.77
N PRO A 160 24.01 1.54 -13.04
CA PRO A 160 23.61 2.36 -14.19
C PRO A 160 22.10 2.52 -14.43
N LYS A 161 21.27 1.58 -13.95
CA LYS A 161 19.81 1.60 -14.10
C LYS A 161 19.15 1.71 -12.72
N PRO A 162 18.09 2.49 -12.50
CA PRO A 162 17.42 2.53 -11.21
C PRO A 162 16.74 1.19 -10.89
N TYR A 163 16.65 0.82 -9.61
CA TYR A 163 15.78 -0.27 -9.15
C TYR A 163 14.32 0.10 -9.37
N GLU A 164 13.57 -0.80 -9.98
CA GLU A 164 12.17 -0.63 -10.29
C GLU A 164 11.29 -1.36 -9.27
N VAL A 165 10.35 -0.61 -8.70
CA VAL A 165 9.27 -1.13 -7.88
C VAL A 165 7.94 -0.76 -8.53
N VAL A 166 7.05 -1.73 -8.67
CA VAL A 166 5.69 -1.52 -9.16
C VAL A 166 4.69 -1.91 -8.07
N TYR A 167 3.96 -0.92 -7.58
CA TYR A 167 2.88 -1.08 -6.61
C TYR A 167 1.56 -1.27 -7.34
N THR A 168 0.82 -2.32 -7.01
CA THR A 168 -0.56 -2.48 -7.49
C THR A 168 -1.52 -1.97 -6.43
N LEU A 169 -2.27 -0.92 -6.74
CA LEU A 169 -3.28 -0.33 -5.85
C LEU A 169 -4.69 -0.62 -6.35
N ARG A 170 -5.64 -0.68 -5.42
CA ARG A 170 -7.08 -0.77 -5.72
C ARG A 170 -7.88 -0.02 -4.67
N LYS A 171 -8.96 0.63 -5.09
CA LYS A 171 -9.94 1.22 -4.17
C LYS A 171 -10.55 0.16 -3.26
N ASP A 172 -10.63 0.44 -1.97
CA ASP A 172 -11.40 -0.32 -1.00
C ASP A 172 -12.90 0.05 -1.05
N SER A 173 -13.69 -0.47 -0.11
CA SER A 173 -15.13 -0.15 0.00
C SER A 173 -15.42 1.30 0.33
N ASN A 174 -14.46 2.03 0.91
CA ASN A 174 -14.57 3.44 1.26
C ASN A 174 -14.08 4.35 0.13
N GLY A 175 -13.66 3.77 -1.00
CA GLY A 175 -13.12 4.49 -2.16
C GLY A 175 -11.66 4.92 -2.00
N GLU A 176 -10.95 4.45 -0.97
CA GLU A 176 -9.55 4.77 -0.72
C GLU A 176 -8.63 3.81 -1.47
N TRP A 177 -7.58 4.34 -2.09
CA TRP A 177 -6.57 3.52 -2.73
C TRP A 177 -5.73 2.79 -1.68
N LYS A 178 -5.76 1.46 -1.72
CA LYS A 178 -4.92 0.62 -0.88
C LYS A 178 -3.99 -0.21 -1.75
N LEU A 179 -2.75 -0.36 -1.32
CA LEU A 179 -1.77 -1.25 -1.90
C LEU A 179 -2.21 -2.71 -1.70
N ARG A 180 -2.11 -3.49 -2.77
CA ARG A 180 -2.53 -4.91 -2.84
C ARG A 180 -1.43 -5.85 -3.25
N ASN A 181 -0.40 -5.36 -3.92
CA ASN A 181 0.73 -6.17 -4.36
C ASN A 181 1.95 -5.28 -4.65
N VAL A 182 3.13 -5.89 -4.62
CA VAL A 182 4.40 -5.25 -4.99
C VAL A 182 5.16 -6.17 -5.93
N ILE A 183 5.76 -5.58 -6.96
CA ILE A 183 6.68 -6.24 -7.88
C ILE A 183 8.01 -5.48 -7.80
N ILE A 184 9.11 -6.18 -7.52
CA ILE A 184 10.45 -5.57 -7.40
C ILE A 184 11.34 -6.23 -8.45
N GLU A 185 11.93 -5.45 -9.36
CA GLU A 185 12.75 -5.97 -10.46
C GLU A 185 12.07 -7.14 -11.22
N GLY A 186 10.75 -7.06 -11.39
CA GLY A 186 9.94 -8.10 -12.05
C GLY A 186 9.53 -9.27 -11.15
N LEU A 187 10.08 -9.39 -9.93
CA LEU A 187 9.70 -10.41 -8.95
C LEU A 187 8.39 -10.02 -8.25
N ASN A 188 7.34 -10.79 -8.49
CA ASN A 188 6.01 -10.55 -7.91
C ASN A 188 5.93 -11.13 -6.49
N LEU A 189 6.07 -10.29 -5.47
CA LEU A 189 6.17 -10.73 -4.08
C LEU A 189 4.90 -11.46 -3.61
N GLY A 190 3.71 -10.96 -3.94
CA GLY A 190 2.46 -11.62 -3.58
C GLY A 190 2.38 -13.05 -4.14
N ARG A 191 2.84 -13.28 -5.37
CA ARG A 191 2.90 -14.61 -5.98
C ARG A 191 3.96 -15.50 -5.30
N ILE A 192 5.12 -14.96 -4.98
CA ILE A 192 6.19 -15.74 -4.32
C ILE A 192 5.72 -16.23 -2.95
N TYR A 193 5.20 -15.33 -2.11
CA TYR A 193 4.67 -15.71 -0.80
C TYR A 193 3.48 -16.66 -0.92
N GLN A 194 2.63 -16.48 -1.93
CA GLN A 194 1.55 -17.43 -2.19
C GLN A 194 2.05 -18.84 -2.50
N ASN A 195 3.12 -18.97 -3.29
CA ASN A 195 3.74 -20.26 -3.58
C ASN A 195 4.35 -20.87 -2.32
N GLN A 196 5.03 -20.08 -1.49
CA GLN A 196 5.60 -20.51 -0.22
C GLN A 196 4.51 -20.98 0.76
N PHE A 197 3.41 -20.24 0.88
CA PHE A 197 2.28 -20.64 1.73
C PHE A 197 1.69 -21.97 1.28
N ASN A 198 1.44 -22.12 -0.02
CA ASN A 198 0.94 -23.37 -0.58
C ASN A 198 1.93 -24.54 -0.38
N ALA A 199 3.24 -24.29 -0.42
CA ALA A 199 4.27 -25.28 -0.13
C ALA A 199 4.26 -25.68 1.35
N ALA A 200 4.21 -24.71 2.26
CA ALA A 200 4.13 -24.95 3.70
C ALA A 200 2.90 -25.78 4.07
N VAL A 201 1.74 -25.49 3.47
CA VAL A 201 0.52 -26.30 3.69
C VAL A 201 0.71 -27.75 3.23
N ARG A 202 1.46 -28.01 2.15
CA ARG A 202 1.79 -29.39 1.73
C ARG A 202 2.75 -30.06 2.72
N THR A 203 3.76 -29.34 3.19
CA THR A 203 4.74 -29.84 4.17
C THR A 203 4.09 -30.18 5.51
N HIS A 204 3.06 -29.43 5.91
CA HIS A 204 2.30 -29.66 7.14
C HIS A 204 1.02 -30.48 6.92
N ASP A 205 0.95 -31.32 5.88
CA ASP A 205 -0.16 -32.26 5.62
C ASP A 205 -1.56 -31.61 5.57
N GLY A 206 -1.64 -30.36 5.13
CA GLY A 206 -2.89 -29.59 5.07
C GLY A 206 -3.23 -28.82 6.34
N ASP A 207 -2.41 -28.88 7.38
CA ASP A 207 -2.62 -28.19 8.65
C ASP A 207 -2.25 -26.70 8.53
N ILE A 208 -3.28 -25.88 8.27
CA ILE A 208 -3.13 -24.43 8.11
C ILE A 208 -2.74 -23.75 9.42
N ASP A 209 -3.16 -24.27 10.59
CA ASP A 209 -2.79 -23.64 11.86
C ASP A 209 -1.29 -23.79 12.09
N LYS A 210 -0.73 -24.98 11.86
CA LYS A 210 0.73 -25.18 11.90
C LYS A 210 1.49 -24.28 10.93
N VAL A 211 0.97 -24.08 9.72
CA VAL A 211 1.60 -23.17 8.74
C VAL A 211 1.68 -21.75 9.29
N ILE A 212 0.59 -21.26 9.89
CA ILE A 212 0.52 -19.91 10.44
C ILE A 212 1.46 -19.78 11.65
N ASP A 213 1.42 -20.76 12.56
CA ASP A 213 2.22 -20.75 13.79
C ASP A 213 3.74 -20.86 13.53
N ASN A 214 4.13 -21.40 12.36
CA ASN A 214 5.52 -21.53 11.93
C ASN A 214 5.86 -20.61 10.76
N TRP A 215 5.01 -19.63 10.43
CA TRP A 215 5.23 -18.78 9.28
C TRP A 215 6.40 -17.82 9.54
N THR A 216 7.34 -17.79 8.61
CA THR A 216 8.45 -16.83 8.61
C THR A 216 8.57 -16.19 7.25
N VAL A 217 8.84 -14.89 7.23
CA VAL A 217 9.23 -14.17 6.03
C VAL A 217 10.75 -14.30 5.88
N ALA A 218 11.22 -14.74 4.71
CA ALA A 218 12.65 -14.88 4.41
C ALA A 218 13.15 -13.72 3.51
N PRO A 219 14.40 -13.24 3.66
CA PRO A 219 14.96 -12.18 2.82
C PRO A 219 15.01 -12.53 1.33
N GLN A 220 15.07 -11.49 0.49
CA GLN A 220 15.01 -11.58 -0.97
C GLN A 220 16.13 -12.44 -1.60
N GLU A 221 17.33 -12.47 -1.01
CA GLU A 221 18.45 -13.31 -1.45
C GLU A 221 18.12 -14.81 -1.39
N VAL A 222 17.30 -15.22 -0.41
CA VAL A 222 16.78 -16.59 -0.30
C VAL A 222 15.69 -16.82 -1.36
N MET A 223 14.92 -15.79 -1.71
CA MET A 223 13.83 -15.86 -2.69
C MET A 223 14.35 -15.96 -4.13
N GLU A 224 15.46 -15.29 -4.46
CA GLU A 224 16.12 -15.37 -5.77
C GLU A 224 16.72 -16.76 -6.03
N GLN A 225 17.41 -17.33 -5.04
CA GLN A 225 17.96 -18.70 -5.13
C GLN A 225 16.87 -19.78 -5.29
N GLN A 226 15.67 -19.55 -4.73
CA GLN A 226 14.51 -20.44 -4.88
C GLN A 226 13.74 -20.25 -6.20
N ALA A 227 13.93 -19.13 -6.89
CA ALA A 227 13.31 -18.88 -8.19
C ALA A 227 14.13 -19.46 -9.36
N GLU A 228 15.42 -19.71 -9.13
CA GLU A 228 16.35 -20.31 -10.10
C GLU A 228 16.45 -21.84 -10.00
N GLY A 229 15.83 -22.46 -8.98
CA GLY A 229 15.80 -23.92 -8.75
C GLY A 229 14.45 -24.55 -9.06
#